data_AF-A0A9E2VAV6-F1
#
_entry.id   AF-A0A9E2VAV6-F1
#
_cell.length_a   1.000
_cell.length_b   1.000
_cell.length_c   1.000
_cell.angle_alpha   90.00
_cell.angle_beta   90.00
_cell.angle_gamma   90.00
#
_symmetry.space_group_name_H-M   'P 1'
#
loop_
_entity.id
_entity.type
_entity.pdbx_description
1 polymer ?
#
loop_
_entity_poly.entity_id
_entity_poly.type
_entity_poly.pdbx_seq_one_letter_code
_entity_poly.pdbx_strand_id
1 'polypeptide(L)'
;QSIGKLRIEQRYRAEFRFTRSGYRNRFRYRLGVFYPFGKMKKNYKPFQISASNELIFTDKEPYFERNRMLIALNYKPSKSSTIQLGYIYQFDYKINDEIGRDFIQIGYYFELFRKTKLPEIINSELKDN
;
A
#
# COMPACT_ATOMS: atom_id res chain seq x y z
N GLN A 1 -7.82 -4.37 7.86
CA GLN A 1 -8.15 -5.44 8.82
C GLN A 1 -7.34 -6.69 8.48
N SER A 2 -6.76 -7.37 9.48
CA SER A 2 -6.07 -8.64 9.25
C SER A 2 -7.03 -9.79 9.58
N ILE A 3 -7.25 -10.68 8.62
CA ILE A 3 -8.02 -11.92 8.77
C ILE A 3 -7.02 -13.07 8.67
N GLY A 4 -6.57 -13.56 9.83
CA GLY A 4 -5.51 -14.56 9.92
C GLY A 4 -4.20 -14.07 9.28
N LYS A 5 -3.72 -14.79 8.26
CA LYS A 5 -2.50 -14.44 7.52
C LYS A 5 -2.74 -13.40 6.42
N LEU A 6 -3.99 -13.12 6.08
CA LEU A 6 -4.34 -12.15 5.04
C LEU A 6 -4.57 -10.78 5.68
N ARG A 7 -3.98 -9.74 5.09
CA ARG A 7 -4.27 -8.35 5.44
C ARG A 7 -5.12 -7.76 4.34
N ILE A 8 -6.29 -7.25 4.68
CA ILE A 8 -7.20 -6.53 3.79
C ILE A 8 -7.10 -5.04 4.13
N GLU A 9 -6.98 -4.21 3.11
CA GLU A 9 -6.94 -2.76 3.21
C GLU A 9 -8.09 -2.20 2.37
N GLN A 10 -8.91 -1.37 3.01
CA GLN A 10 -9.91 -0.57 2.33
C GLN A 10 -9.58 0.90 2.59
N ARG A 11 -9.58 1.71 1.53
CA ARG A 11 -9.26 3.13 1.61
C ARG A 11 -10.19 3.91 0.70
N TYR A 12 -10.97 4.79 1.31
CA TYR A 12 -11.74 5.81 0.59
C TYR A 12 -11.04 7.16 0.72
N ARG A 13 -11.08 7.96 -0.35
CA ARG A 13 -10.52 9.32 -0.38
C ARG A 13 -11.38 10.23 -1.24
N ALA A 14 -11.80 11.34 -0.69
CA ALA A 14 -12.38 12.46 -1.41
C ALA A 14 -11.32 13.56 -1.59
N GLU A 15 -11.24 14.14 -2.78
CA GLU A 15 -10.22 15.13 -3.13
C GLU A 15 -10.83 16.31 -3.88
N PHE A 16 -10.51 17.51 -3.41
CA PHE A 16 -10.76 18.76 -4.11
C PHE A 16 -9.57 19.07 -5.02
N ARG A 17 -9.78 19.08 -6.34
CA ARG A 17 -8.70 19.33 -7.31
C ARG A 17 -8.89 20.69 -7.97
N PHE A 18 -7.94 21.58 -7.73
CA PHE A 18 -7.85 22.88 -8.37
C PHE A 18 -6.79 22.81 -9.47
N THR A 19 -7.20 23.01 -10.72
CA THR A 19 -6.33 22.96 -11.90
C THR A 19 -6.56 24.17 -12.79
N ARG A 20 -5.70 24.38 -13.79
CA ARG A 20 -5.88 25.45 -14.78
C ARG A 20 -7.18 25.31 -15.58
N SER A 21 -7.69 24.09 -15.76
CA SER A 21 -8.99 23.82 -16.40
C SER A 21 -10.17 23.95 -15.44
N GLY A 22 -9.96 24.45 -14.22
CA GLY A 22 -10.99 24.68 -13.21
C GLY A 22 -10.95 23.70 -12.04
N TYR A 23 -12.02 23.78 -11.25
CA TYR A 23 -12.25 22.94 -10.08
C TYR A 23 -12.99 21.65 -10.47
N ARG A 24 -12.60 20.55 -9.82
CA ARG A 24 -13.28 19.26 -9.94
C ARG A 24 -13.07 18.40 -8.69
N ASN A 25 -14.09 17.62 -8.33
CA ASN A 25 -13.95 16.60 -7.31
C ASN A 25 -13.31 15.33 -7.90
N ARG A 26 -12.57 14.60 -7.08
CA ARG A 26 -12.12 13.25 -7.40
C ARG A 26 -12.32 12.35 -6.19
N PHE A 27 -13.01 11.24 -6.41
CA PHE A 27 -13.22 10.22 -5.40
C PHE A 27 -12.42 8.98 -5.77
N ARG A 28 -11.75 8.39 -4.79
CA ARG A 28 -10.92 7.21 -4.99
C ARG A 28 -11.26 6.17 -3.96
N TYR A 29 -11.59 4.98 -4.43
CA TYR A 29 -11.78 3.82 -3.59
C TYR A 29 -10.74 2.77 -3.96
N ARG A 30 -9.98 2.32 -2.96
CA ARG A 30 -8.98 1.25 -3.13
C ARG A 30 -9.31 0.10 -2.19
N LEU A 31 -9.37 -1.09 -2.77
CA LEU A 31 -9.37 -2.36 -2.04
C LEU A 31 -8.05 -3.08 -2.32
N GLY A 32 -7.37 -3.51 -1.27
CA GLY A 32 -6.09 -4.21 -1.35
C GLY A 32 -6.06 -5.43 -0.44
N VAL A 33 -5.40 -6.49 -0.91
CA VAL A 33 -5.15 -7.71 -0.16
C VAL A 33 -3.65 -7.98 -0.17
N PHE A 34 -3.12 -8.37 0.97
CA PHE A 34 -1.69 -8.63 1.18
C PHE A 34 -1.54 -9.96 1.89
N TYR A 35 -0.64 -10.80 1.38
CA TYR A 35 -0.35 -12.11 1.94
C TYR A 35 1.16 -12.29 2.13
N PRO A 36 1.67 -12.30 3.37
CA PRO A 36 3.06 -12.60 3.67
C PRO A 36 3.29 -14.12 3.77
N PHE A 37 4.31 -14.63 3.09
CA PHE A 37 4.65 -16.05 3.00
C PHE A 37 6.16 -16.33 3.06
N GLY A 38 6.53 -17.62 3.10
CA GLY A 38 7.90 -18.09 3.27
C GLY A 38 8.28 -18.42 4.72
N LYS A 39 9.45 -19.04 4.89
CA LYS A 39 10.01 -19.41 6.20
C LYS A 39 10.29 -18.16 7.02
N MET A 40 9.87 -18.14 8.28
CA MET A 40 10.14 -17.00 9.17
C MET A 40 11.65 -16.83 9.36
N LYS A 41 12.15 -15.63 9.10
CA LYS A 41 13.53 -15.23 9.41
C LYS A 41 13.46 -14.14 10.47
N LYS A 42 14.11 -14.32 11.63
CA LYS A 42 14.24 -13.28 12.68
C LYS A 42 12.92 -12.54 12.99
N ASN A 43 11.80 -13.27 13.08
CA ASN A 43 10.46 -12.75 13.36
C ASN A 43 9.79 -11.91 12.25
N TYR A 44 10.18 -12.08 10.98
CA TYR A 44 9.45 -11.56 9.82
C TYR A 44 9.38 -12.59 8.68
N LYS A 45 8.44 -12.39 7.76
CA LYS A 45 8.35 -13.20 6.54
C LYS A 45 9.05 -12.51 5.37
N PRO A 46 9.91 -13.23 4.63
CA PRO A 46 10.74 -12.62 3.60
C PRO A 46 9.97 -12.29 2.32
N PHE A 47 8.82 -12.91 2.05
CA PHE A 47 8.04 -12.66 0.84
C PHE A 47 6.65 -12.16 1.17
N GLN A 48 6.13 -11.26 0.35
CA GLN A 48 4.75 -10.80 0.42
C GLN A 48 4.20 -10.53 -0.97
N ILE A 49 3.10 -11.18 -1.31
CA ILE A 49 2.31 -10.86 -2.49
C ILE A 49 1.19 -9.91 -2.12
N SER A 50 0.87 -8.99 -3.01
CA SER A 50 -0.22 -8.05 -2.84
C SER A 50 -0.95 -7.83 -4.14
N ALA A 51 -2.27 -7.75 -4.06
CA ALA A 51 -3.12 -7.34 -5.16
C ALA A 51 -4.00 -6.18 -4.68
N SER A 52 -4.21 -5.17 -5.52
CA SER A 52 -5.15 -4.10 -5.21
C SER A 52 -5.85 -3.59 -6.46
N ASN A 53 -7.09 -3.20 -6.29
CA ASN A 53 -7.88 -2.51 -7.30
C ASN A 53 -8.25 -1.13 -6.78
N GLU A 54 -8.01 -0.09 -7.57
CA GLU A 54 -8.36 1.30 -7.26
C GLU A 54 -9.30 1.84 -8.34
N LEU A 55 -10.50 2.23 -7.92
CA LEU A 55 -11.51 2.87 -8.72
C LEU A 55 -11.44 4.39 -8.51
N ILE A 56 -11.51 5.14 -9.60
CA ILE A 56 -11.42 6.59 -9.59
C ILE A 56 -12.66 7.17 -10.27
N PHE A 57 -13.35 8.02 -9.52
CA PHE A 57 -14.60 8.67 -9.91
C PHE A 57 -14.47 10.18 -9.84
N THR A 58 -15.40 10.85 -10.49
CA THR A 58 -15.56 12.30 -10.52
C THR A 58 -17.04 12.66 -10.42
N ASP A 59 -17.33 13.92 -10.12
CA ASP A 59 -18.68 14.48 -9.99
C ASP A 59 -19.28 14.99 -11.32
N LYS A 60 -18.53 14.89 -12.42
CA LYS A 60 -18.90 15.34 -13.77
C LYS A 60 -18.84 14.16 -14.72
N GLU A 61 -19.59 14.18 -15.82
CA GLU A 61 -19.49 13.16 -16.85
C GLU A 61 -18.04 12.97 -17.33
N PRO A 62 -17.56 11.72 -17.51
CA PRO A 62 -18.29 10.45 -17.51
C PRO A 62 -18.52 9.77 -16.13
N TYR A 63 -18.34 10.47 -15.01
CA TYR A 63 -18.45 10.00 -13.60
C TYR A 63 -17.44 8.92 -13.19
N PHE A 64 -17.15 7.97 -14.06
CA PHE A 64 -16.08 6.99 -13.94
C PHE A 64 -14.90 7.38 -14.83
N GLU A 65 -13.71 7.49 -14.24
CA GLU A 65 -12.52 7.91 -14.99
C GLU A 65 -11.56 6.77 -15.25
N ARG A 66 -11.35 5.91 -14.25
CA ARG A 66 -10.23 4.97 -14.28
C ARG A 66 -10.42 3.80 -13.32
N ASN A 67 -10.05 2.62 -13.80
CA ASN A 67 -9.70 1.48 -12.96
C ASN A 67 -8.18 1.27 -12.97
N ARG A 68 -7.58 1.03 -11.81
CA ARG A 68 -6.18 0.70 -11.69
C ARG A 68 -5.99 -0.55 -10.84
N MET A 69 -5.61 -1.64 -11.49
CA MET A 69 -5.21 -2.89 -10.87
C MET A 69 -3.71 -2.91 -10.68
N LEU A 70 -3.27 -3.36 -9.50
CA LEU A 70 -1.85 -3.57 -9.18
C LEU A 70 -1.71 -4.97 -8.61
N ILE A 71 -0.79 -5.74 -9.16
CA ILE A 71 -0.28 -6.97 -8.54
C ILE A 71 1.20 -6.74 -8.27
N ALA A 72 1.65 -6.98 -7.04
CA ALA A 72 3.04 -6.78 -6.67
C ALA A 72 3.57 -7.91 -5.79
N LEU A 73 4.80 -8.30 -6.05
CA LEU A 73 5.62 -9.17 -5.22
C LEU A 73 6.65 -8.32 -4.49
N ASN A 74 6.72 -8.51 -3.18
CA ASN A 74 7.67 -7.83 -2.31
C ASN A 74 8.61 -8.87 -1.69
N TYR A 75 9.90 -8.59 -1.74
CA TYR A 75 10.95 -9.37 -1.11
C TYR A 75 11.66 -8.53 -0.05
N LYS A 76 11.74 -9.05 1.17
CA LYS A 76 12.38 -8.43 2.33
C LYS A 76 13.67 -9.20 2.65
N PRO A 77 14.83 -8.81 2.09
CA PRO A 77 16.11 -9.44 2.44
C PRO A 77 16.52 -9.17 3.90
N SER A 78 16.08 -8.05 4.47
CA SER A 78 16.31 -7.66 5.85
C SER A 78 15.04 -7.06 6.45
N LYS A 79 15.03 -6.79 7.76
CA LYS A 79 13.91 -6.04 8.40
C LYS A 79 13.78 -4.61 7.88
N SER A 80 14.88 -4.02 7.40
CA SER A 80 14.95 -2.62 6.98
C SER A 80 14.84 -2.43 5.48
N SER A 81 14.93 -3.49 4.67
CA SER A 81 14.96 -3.39 3.22
C SER A 81 13.82 -4.19 2.61
N THR A 82 13.06 -3.57 1.71
CA THR A 82 12.03 -4.25 0.90
C THR A 82 12.23 -3.90 -0.56
N ILE A 83 12.38 -4.90 -1.40
CA ILE A 83 12.36 -4.77 -2.86
C ILE A 83 10.94 -5.11 -3.33
N GLN A 84 10.38 -4.33 -4.25
CA GLN A 84 9.07 -4.55 -4.84
C GLN A 84 9.19 -4.63 -6.35
N LEU A 85 8.52 -5.63 -6.92
CA LEU A 85 8.25 -5.75 -8.34
C LEU A 85 6.73 -5.83 -8.51
N GLY A 86 6.17 -4.93 -9.29
CA GLY A 86 4.74 -4.81 -9.52
C GLY A 86 4.40 -4.64 -10.98
N TYR A 87 3.18 -5.04 -11.31
CA TYR A 87 2.55 -4.82 -12.60
C TYR A 87 1.23 -4.09 -12.36
N ILE A 88 1.06 -2.99 -13.08
CA ILE A 88 -0.12 -2.15 -13.00
C ILE A 88 -0.83 -2.23 -14.34
N TYR A 89 -2.08 -2.68 -14.31
CA TYR A 89 -3.01 -2.51 -15.41
C TYR A 89 -3.90 -1.31 -15.12
N GLN A 90 -3.88 -0.33 -16.02
CA GLN A 90 -4.69 0.88 -15.91
C GLN A 90 -5.65 0.98 -17.08
N PHE A 91 -6.94 0.98 -16.76
CA PHE A 91 -8.00 1.20 -17.72
C PHE A 91 -8.52 2.63 -17.56
N ASP A 92 -8.38 3.44 -18.60
CA ASP A 92 -8.91 4.80 -18.65
C ASP A 92 -10.19 4.83 -19.47
N TYR A 93 -11.29 5.22 -18.81
CA TYR A 93 -12.56 5.39 -19.48
C TYR A 93 -12.65 6.77 -20.12
N LYS A 94 -12.95 6.82 -21.41
CA LYS A 94 -13.37 8.03 -22.12
C LYS A 94 -14.53 7.68 -23.02
N ILE A 95 -15.47 8.61 -23.16
CA ILE A 95 -16.74 8.42 -23.90
C ILE A 95 -16.51 7.94 -25.35
N ASN A 96 -15.38 8.32 -25.96
CA ASN A 96 -15.09 8.02 -27.37
C ASN A 96 -13.97 7.00 -27.58
N ASP A 97 -13.23 6.60 -26.54
CA ASP A 97 -12.06 5.73 -26.69
C ASP A 97 -11.63 5.13 -25.35
N GLU A 98 -11.72 3.81 -25.22
CA GLU A 98 -11.26 3.07 -24.04
C GLU A 98 -9.80 2.67 -24.23
N ILE A 99 -8.91 3.13 -23.34
CA ILE A 99 -7.48 2.85 -23.46
C ILE A 99 -7.00 2.09 -22.24
N GLY A 100 -6.65 0.82 -22.44
CA GLY A 100 -5.88 0.01 -21.50
C GLY A 100 -4.38 0.33 -21.61
N ARG A 101 -3.71 0.50 -20.47
CA ARG A 101 -2.25 0.69 -20.40
C ARG A 101 -1.62 -0.18 -19.32
N ASP A 102 -0.45 -0.69 -19.65
CA ASP A 102 0.34 -1.55 -18.78
C ASP A 102 1.58 -0.82 -18.27
N PHE A 103 1.89 -0.99 -16.99
CA PHE A 103 3.10 -0.44 -16.38
C PHE A 103 3.81 -1.49 -15.54
N ILE A 104 5.13 -1.50 -15.62
CA ILE A 104 5.98 -2.23 -14.69
C ILE A 104 6.43 -1.27 -13.60
N GLN A 105 6.28 -1.67 -12.34
CA GLN A 105 6.68 -0.92 -11.16
C GLN A 105 7.83 -1.64 -10.47
N ILE A 106 8.95 -0.95 -10.26
CA ILE A 106 10.07 -1.46 -9.47
C ILE A 106 10.32 -0.46 -8.34
N GLY A 107 10.45 -0.96 -7.12
CA GLY A 107 10.64 -0.14 -5.93
C GLY A 107 11.64 -0.74 -4.96
N TYR A 108 12.41 0.12 -4.31
CA TYR A 108 13.23 -0.24 -3.15
C TYR A 108 12.84 0.66 -1.99
N TYR A 109 12.44 0.04 -0.87
CA TYR A 109 12.02 0.71 0.34
C TYR A 109 13.03 0.42 1.44
N PHE A 110 13.47 1.48 2.11
CA PHE A 110 14.38 1.39 3.25
C PHE A 110 13.73 2.00 4.49
N GLU A 111 13.60 1.20 5.55
CA GLU A 111 13.01 1.58 6.83
C GLU A 111 14.13 1.90 7.84
N LEU A 112 14.15 3.14 8.32
CA LEU A 112 15.07 3.62 9.35
C LEU A 112 14.44 3.43 10.73
N PHE A 113 15.05 2.58 11.56
CA PHE A 113 14.64 2.39 12.94
C PHE A 113 15.57 3.17 13.87
N ARG A 114 15.00 4.05 14.71
CA ARG A 114 15.74 4.65 15.82
C ARG A 114 16.00 3.57 16.88
N LYS A 115 17.23 3.49 17.41
CA LYS A 115 17.51 2.68 18.60
C LYS A 115 16.81 3.32 19.79
N THR A 116 15.65 2.81 20.18
CA THR A 116 15.05 3.15 21.48
C THR A 116 15.78 2.33 22.54
N LYS A 117 16.47 2.99 23.49
CA LYS A 117 16.89 2.31 24.72
C LYS A 117 15.61 1.86 25.42
N LEU A 118 15.45 0.56 25.68
CA LEU A 118 14.44 0.13 26.64
C LEU A 118 14.77 0.80 27.99
N PRO A 119 13.78 1.27 28.76
CA PRO A 119 14.06 1.66 30.13
C PRO A 119 14.68 0.45 30.84
N GLU A 120 15.89 0.62 31.38
CA GLU A 120 16.42 -0.30 32.38
C GLU A 120 15.38 -0.33 33.50
N ILE A 121 14.76 -1.50 33.68
CA ILE A 121 13.98 -1.76 34.88
C ILE A 121 14.98 -1.60 36.02
N ILE A 122 14.86 -0.51 36.76
CA ILE A 122 15.58 -0.28 38.01
C ILE A 122 15.06 -1.36 38.95
N ASN A 123 15.78 -2.49 39.04
CA ASN A 123 15.68 -3.41 40.16
C ASN A 123 16.30 -2.70 41.37
N SER A 124 15.60 -1.70 41.90
CA SER A 124 15.72 -1.27 43.28
C SER A 124 14.63 -2.00 44.06
N GLU A 125 14.73 -3.33 44.13
CA GLU A 125 14.14 -4.02 45.28
C GLU A 125 14.94 -3.57 46.50
N LEU A 126 14.25 -2.80 47.33
CA LEU A 126 14.67 -2.35 48.63
C LEU A 126 15.23 -3.56 49.41
N LYS A 127 16.51 -3.51 49.76
CA LYS A 127 17.00 -4.25 50.92
C LYS A 127 16.44 -3.52 52.14
N ASP A 128 15.31 -3.99 52.65
CA ASP A 128 14.93 -3.71 54.03
C ASP A 128 15.85 -4.50 54.96
N ASN A 129 16.26 -3.81 56.03
CA ASN A 129 17.21 -4.25 57.06
C ASN A 129 16.74 -5.49 57.84
#